data_AF-A0A840WKB3-F1
#
_entry.id   AF-A0A840WKB3-F1
#
_cell.length_a   1.000
_cell.length_b   1.000
_cell.length_c   1.000
_cell.angle_alpha   90.00
_cell.angle_beta   90.00
_cell.angle_gamma   90.00
#
_symmetry.space_group_name_H-M   'P 1'
#
loop_
_entity.id
_entity.type
_entity.pdbx_description
1 polymer ?
#
loop_
_entity_poly.entity_id
_entity_poly.type
_entity_poly.pdbx_seq_one_letter_code
_entity_poly.pdbx_strand_id
1 'polypeptide(L)'
;MEQLEYTPWDGQRWRYALYCGETLIFSGDDIRGPAYATENEAARHLMGFLTLRPGDTDDEYFADYTPEQRLWCEKNAEYLASVLYGEDGEEIADLSAYRAD
;
A
#
# COMPACT_ATOMS: atom_id res chain seq x y z
N MET A 1 3.93 -14.26 -35.35
CA MET A 1 2.72 -13.44 -35.17
C MET A 1 2.41 -13.47 -33.69
N GLU A 2 2.41 -12.31 -33.05
CA GLU A 2 2.01 -12.19 -31.65
C GLU A 2 0.48 -12.02 -31.61
N GLN A 3 -0.19 -12.78 -30.75
CA GLN A 3 -1.63 -12.69 -30.51
C GLN A 3 -1.84 -12.34 -29.05
N LEU A 4 -2.68 -11.34 -28.78
CA LEU A 4 -3.04 -10.88 -27.44
C LEU A 4 -4.51 -11.21 -27.21
N GLU A 5 -4.79 -12.03 -26.20
CA GLU A 5 -6.13 -12.27 -25.68
C GLU A 5 -6.30 -11.49 -24.37
N TYR A 6 -7.45 -10.85 -24.17
CA TYR A 6 -7.76 -10.12 -22.94
C TYR A 6 -9.23 -10.30 -22.57
N THR A 7 -9.49 -10.53 -21.29
CA THR A 7 -10.84 -10.59 -20.71
C THR A 7 -10.99 -9.50 -19.65
N PRO A 8 -12.15 -8.83 -19.56
CA PRO A 8 -12.39 -7.84 -18.51
C PRO A 8 -12.19 -8.44 -17.12
N TRP A 9 -11.56 -7.66 -16.23
CA TRP A 9 -11.46 -8.01 -14.82
C TRP A 9 -12.68 -7.49 -14.06
N ASP A 10 -13.28 -8.32 -13.23
CA ASP A 10 -14.55 -8.08 -12.53
C ASP A 10 -14.38 -7.71 -11.04
N GLY A 11 -13.15 -7.44 -10.60
CA GLY A 11 -12.88 -7.01 -9.23
C GLY A 11 -13.12 -5.52 -8.97
N GLN A 12 -12.66 -5.06 -7.81
CA GLN A 12 -12.86 -3.69 -7.34
C GLN A 12 -11.57 -2.86 -7.30
N ARG A 13 -11.73 -1.57 -7.53
CA ARG A 13 -10.64 -0.58 -7.51
C ARG A 13 -10.78 0.30 -6.28
N TRP A 14 -9.70 0.44 -5.52
CA TRP A 14 -9.65 1.29 -4.34
C TRP A 14 -8.89 2.58 -4.61
N ARG A 15 -9.35 3.68 -4.03
CA ARG A 15 -8.59 4.93 -3.91
C ARG A 15 -8.01 5.02 -2.52
N TYR A 16 -6.81 5.57 -2.41
CA TYR A 16 -6.16 5.74 -1.12
C TYR A 16 -5.46 7.08 -1.01
N ALA A 17 -5.24 7.48 0.24
CA ALA A 17 -4.42 8.61 0.63
C ALA A 17 -3.73 8.26 1.96
N LEU A 18 -2.40 8.28 1.97
CA LEU A 18 -1.60 8.12 3.18
C LEU A 18 -1.16 9.49 3.67
N TYR A 19 -1.54 9.81 4.91
CA TYR A 19 -1.14 11.02 5.61
C TYR A 19 -0.14 10.72 6.71
N CYS A 20 0.81 11.63 6.91
CA CYS A 20 1.68 11.66 8.08
C CYS A 20 1.41 12.96 8.85
N GLY A 21 0.60 12.86 9.91
CA GLY A 21 -0.04 14.05 10.50
C GLY A 21 -1.00 14.68 9.50
N GLU A 22 -0.85 15.98 9.23
CA GLU A 22 -1.67 16.71 8.24
C GLU A 22 -1.10 16.67 6.82
N THR A 23 0.09 16.08 6.63
CA THR A 23 0.77 16.08 5.32
C THR A 23 0.36 14.85 4.51
N LEU A 24 -0.18 15.07 3.32
CA LEU A 24 -0.41 14.00 2.33
C LEU A 24 0.93 13.55 1.75
N ILE A 25 1.25 12.26 1.90
CA ILE A 25 2.52 11.67 1.42
C ILE A 25 2.28 10.89 0.13
N PHE A 26 1.30 9.99 0.13
CA PHE A 26 0.92 9.21 -1.05
C PHE A 26 -0.57 9.31 -1.30
N SER A 27 -0.97 9.31 -2.56
CA SER A 27 -2.35 9.05 -2.96
C SER A 27 -2.35 8.32 -4.30
N GLY A 28 -3.38 7.53 -4.52
CA GLY A 28 -3.48 6.72 -5.72
C GLY A 28 -4.83 6.07 -5.86
N ASP A 29 -5.04 5.44 -7.00
CA ASP A 29 -6.23 4.65 -7.29
C ASP A 29 -5.89 3.35 -8.02
N ASP A 30 -4.65 2.91 -7.96
CA ASP A 30 -4.08 1.75 -8.66
C ASP A 30 -4.24 0.43 -7.89
N ILE A 31 -4.72 0.47 -6.65
CA ILE A 31 -5.03 -0.74 -5.88
C ILE A 31 -6.22 -1.47 -6.49
N ARG A 32 -6.02 -2.76 -6.75
CA ARG A 32 -7.00 -3.70 -7.31
C ARG A 32 -7.11 -4.89 -6.38
N GLY A 33 -8.32 -5.37 -6.14
CA GLY A 33 -8.55 -6.62 -5.41
C GLY A 33 -9.81 -7.34 -5.87
N PRO A 34 -9.99 -8.61 -5.48
CA PRO A 34 -11.22 -9.36 -5.76
C PRO A 34 -12.47 -8.57 -5.35
N ALA A 35 -13.60 -8.82 -6.01
CA ALA A 35 -14.87 -8.15 -5.73
C ALA A 35 -15.36 -8.34 -4.27
N TYR A 36 -14.87 -9.37 -3.59
CA TYR A 36 -15.19 -9.67 -2.18
C TYR A 36 -14.13 -9.17 -1.19
N ALA A 37 -13.06 -8.49 -1.65
CA ALA A 37 -12.03 -8.01 -0.72
C ALA A 37 -12.60 -6.93 0.21
N THR A 38 -12.22 -7.02 1.47
CA THR A 38 -12.60 -6.08 2.52
C THR A 38 -11.67 -4.88 2.52
N GLU A 39 -12.10 -3.79 3.14
CA GLU A 39 -11.25 -2.60 3.37
C GLU A 39 -9.97 -2.95 4.16
N ASN A 40 -10.03 -3.90 5.10
CA ASN A 40 -8.85 -4.35 5.85
C ASN A 40 -7.85 -5.11 4.97
N GLU A 41 -8.33 -5.95 4.05
CA GLU A 41 -7.46 -6.63 3.09
C GLU A 41 -6.84 -5.64 2.11
N ALA A 42 -7.61 -4.65 1.63
CA ALA A 42 -7.11 -3.59 0.76
C ALA A 42 -6.07 -2.72 1.48
N ALA A 43 -6.34 -2.30 2.72
CA ALA A 43 -5.42 -1.51 3.53
C ALA A 43 -4.12 -2.27 3.83
N ARG A 44 -4.20 -3.56 4.19
CA ARG A 44 -3.02 -4.41 4.43
C ARG A 44 -2.14 -4.49 3.18
N HIS A 45 -2.77 -4.75 2.02
CA HIS A 45 -2.06 -4.84 0.75
C HIS A 45 -1.36 -3.51 0.40
N LEU A 46 -2.06 -2.39 0.56
CA LEU A 46 -1.51 -1.06 0.35
C LEU A 46 -0.34 -0.76 1.31
N MET A 47 -0.53 -1.01 2.60
CA MET A 47 0.51 -0.77 3.61
C MET A 47 1.75 -1.58 3.30
N GLY A 48 1.62 -2.86 2.93
CA GLY A 48 2.76 -3.69 2.52
C GLY A 48 3.58 -3.08 1.39
N PHE A 49 2.93 -2.44 0.40
CA PHE A 49 3.62 -1.74 -0.68
C PHE A 49 4.25 -0.42 -0.26
N LEU A 50 3.58 0.36 0.58
CA LEU A 50 4.09 1.65 1.06
C LEU A 50 5.23 1.49 2.09
N THR A 51 5.37 0.29 2.66
CA THR A 51 6.46 -0.05 3.59
C THR A 51 7.73 -0.55 2.91
N LEU A 52 7.77 -0.64 1.57
CA LEU A 52 8.98 -1.02 0.84
C LEU A 52 10.04 0.09 0.93
N ARG A 53 11.30 -0.32 1.06
CA ARG A 53 12.49 0.53 1.08
C ARG A 53 13.43 0.17 -0.07
N PRO A 54 14.37 1.06 -0.45
CA PRO A 54 15.45 0.70 -1.36
C PRO A 54 16.17 -0.58 -0.89
N GLY A 55 16.20 -1.59 -1.75
CA GLY A 55 16.73 -2.93 -1.44
C GLY A 55 15.69 -3.99 -1.06
N ASP A 56 14.45 -3.63 -0.75
CA ASP A 56 13.35 -4.60 -0.55
C ASP A 56 12.77 -5.09 -1.89
N THR A 57 12.93 -4.29 -2.96
CA THR A 57 12.50 -4.58 -4.34
C THR A 57 13.41 -3.85 -5.34
N ASP A 58 13.15 -4.01 -6.64
CA ASP A 58 13.89 -3.36 -7.72
C ASP A 58 13.76 -1.82 -7.68
N ASP A 59 14.85 -1.11 -8.00
CA ASP A 59 14.92 0.36 -7.97
C ASP A 59 13.86 1.04 -8.87
N GLU A 60 13.42 0.36 -9.93
CA GLU A 60 12.37 0.81 -10.85
C GLU A 60 11.05 1.06 -10.12
N TYR A 61 10.76 0.32 -9.04
CA TYR A 61 9.57 0.53 -8.22
C TYR A 61 9.50 1.95 -7.63
N PHE A 62 10.65 2.50 -7.26
CA PHE A 62 10.75 3.82 -6.66
C PHE A 62 10.93 4.93 -7.69
N ALA A 63 11.05 4.63 -8.99
CA ALA A 63 11.43 5.59 -10.04
C ALA A 63 10.56 6.86 -10.02
N ASP A 64 9.26 6.69 -9.81
CA ASP A 64 8.28 7.79 -9.82
C ASP A 64 8.09 8.46 -8.46
N TYR A 65 8.81 8.04 -7.42
CA TYR A 65 8.68 8.62 -6.08
C TYR A 65 9.32 10.01 -6.03
N THR A 66 8.60 10.98 -5.45
CA THR A 66 9.16 12.30 -5.16
C THR A 66 10.26 12.21 -4.09
N PRO A 67 11.15 13.21 -3.99
CA PRO A 67 12.14 13.25 -2.92
C PRO A 67 11.53 13.14 -1.51
N GLU A 68 10.36 13.75 -1.29
CA GLU A 68 9.65 13.71 -0.01
C GLU A 68 9.11 12.31 0.30
N GLN A 69 8.59 11.61 -0.71
CA GLN A 69 8.13 10.22 -0.57
C GLN A 69 9.28 9.28 -0.24
N ARG A 70 10.44 9.43 -0.90
CA ARG A 70 11.64 8.65 -0.60
C ARG A 70 12.13 8.88 0.82
N LEU A 71 12.23 10.15 1.23
CA LEU A 71 12.62 10.52 2.59
C LEU A 71 11.62 9.99 3.62
N TRP A 72 10.33 9.97 3.29
CA TRP A 72 9.31 9.40 4.15
C TRP A 72 9.49 7.88 4.31
N CYS A 73 9.72 7.13 3.22
CA CYS A 73 9.96 5.69 3.27
C CYS A 73 11.19 5.36 4.14
N GLU A 74 12.30 6.07 3.95
CA GLU A 74 13.53 5.88 4.75
C GLU A 74 13.29 6.05 6.26
N LYS A 75 12.39 6.95 6.66
CA LYS A 75 12.15 7.29 8.06
C LYS A 75 11.00 6.53 8.71
N ASN A 76 9.97 6.15 7.95
CA ASN A 76 8.69 5.73 8.50
C ASN A 76 8.21 4.35 8.02
N ALA A 77 8.78 3.82 6.93
CA ALA A 77 8.31 2.55 6.36
C ALA A 77 8.39 1.38 7.36
N GLU A 78 9.44 1.32 8.18
CA GLU A 78 9.59 0.29 9.21
C GLU A 78 8.55 0.42 10.33
N TYR A 79 8.25 1.64 10.76
CA TYR A 79 7.19 1.89 11.73
C TYR A 79 5.83 1.49 11.16
N LEU A 80 5.51 1.92 9.93
CA LEU A 80 4.25 1.53 9.28
C LEU A 80 4.17 0.01 9.10
N ALA A 81 5.27 -0.69 8.82
CA ALA A 81 5.26 -2.15 8.75
C ALA A 81 4.95 -2.80 10.11
N SER A 82 5.47 -2.24 11.20
CA SER A 82 5.21 -2.77 12.55
C SER A 82 3.73 -2.74 12.94
N VAL A 83 2.92 -1.83 12.37
CA VAL A 83 1.49 -1.75 12.71
C VAL A 83 0.65 -2.89 12.15
N LEU A 84 1.22 -3.68 11.24
CA LEU A 84 0.57 -4.86 10.68
C LEU A 84 0.64 -6.06 11.63
N TYR A 85 1.43 -5.98 12.70
CA TYR A 85 1.69 -7.08 13.62
C TYR A 85 1.42 -6.66 15.07
N GLY A 86 0.82 -7.57 15.85
CA GLY A 86 0.57 -7.42 17.28
C GLY A 86 1.83 -7.63 18.12
N GLU A 87 1.71 -7.44 19.44
CA GLU A 87 2.82 -7.64 20.39
C GLU A 87 3.35 -9.09 20.42
N ASP A 88 2.50 -10.05 20.06
CA ASP A 88 2.82 -11.47 19.91
C ASP A 88 3.43 -11.82 18.53
N GLY A 89 3.52 -10.83 17.63
CA GLY A 89 3.98 -11.00 16.25
C GLY A 89 2.91 -11.53 15.30
N GLU A 90 1.66 -11.70 15.76
CA GLU A 90 0.55 -12.13 14.91
C GLU A 90 0.03 -10.98 14.06
N GLU A 91 -0.47 -11.30 12.86
CA GLU A 91 -1.02 -10.27 11.98
C GLU A 91 -2.29 -9.63 12.54
N ILE A 92 -2.36 -8.29 12.51
CA ILE A 92 -3.54 -7.54 12.93
C ILE A 92 -4.60 -7.57 11.83
N ALA A 93 -5.69 -8.31 12.06
CA ALA A 93 -6.78 -8.41 11.10
C ALA A 93 -7.62 -7.12 10.97
N ASP A 94 -7.75 -6.36 12.06
CA ASP A 94 -8.53 -5.12 12.09
C ASP A 94 -7.63 -3.88 11.98
N LEU A 95 -7.64 -3.24 10.82
CA LEU A 95 -6.90 -2.02 10.53
C LEU A 95 -7.79 -0.77 10.58
N SER A 96 -8.96 -0.85 11.21
CA SER A 96 -9.91 0.27 11.32
C SER A 96 -9.30 1.53 11.96
N ALA A 97 -8.35 1.37 12.89
CA ALA A 97 -7.64 2.47 13.54
C ALA A 97 -6.79 3.34 12.57
N TYR A 98 -6.50 2.85 11.36
CA TYR A 98 -5.70 3.55 10.35
C TYR A 98 -6.53 4.14 9.22
N ARG A 99 -7.86 4.10 9.35
CA ARG A 99 -8.77 4.68 8.38
C ARG A 99 -8.99 6.16 8.69
N ALA A 100 -9.15 6.97 7.65
CA ALA A 100 -9.68 8.31 7.82
C ALA A 100 -11.18 8.22 8.15
N ASP A 101 -11.65 9.07 9.07
CA ASP A 101 -13.07 9.23 9.40
C ASP A 101 -13.90 9.78 8.22
#